data_AF-A0A3D6C1K3-F1
#
_entry.id   AF-A0A3D6C1K3-F1
#
_cell.length_a   1.000
_cell.length_b   1.000
_cell.length_c   1.000
_cell.angle_alpha   90.00
_cell.angle_beta   90.00
_cell.angle_gamma   90.00
#
_symmetry.space_group_name_H-M   'P 1'
#
loop_
_entity.id
_entity.type
_entity.pdbx_description
1 polymer ?
#
loop_
_entity_poly.entity_id
_entity_poly.type
_entity_poly.pdbx_seq_one_letter_code
_entity_poly.pdbx_strand_id
1 'polypeptide(L)'
;MDYDGCGPACHTEKIRTARVPHVCFECLRDIQPGEQYEYVSGIWDGEPAAYKTCLDCKSIRDTFFISWVYTQVWAAFQDEFGYHDSVVPEACIAELTPGARARVCEFIEAGWE
;
A
#
# COMPACT_ATOMS: atom_id res chain seq x y z
N MET A 1 -22.81 -6.28 15.90
CA MET A 1 -22.39 -5.26 14.92
C MET A 1 -21.54 -6.02 13.94
N ASP A 2 -22.11 -6.29 12.78
CA ASP A 2 -21.54 -7.19 11.80
C ASP A 2 -20.55 -6.37 10.97
N TYR A 3 -19.26 -6.57 11.22
CA TYR A 3 -18.15 -5.90 10.52
C TYR A 3 -17.94 -6.48 9.10
N ASP A 4 -19.01 -6.91 8.46
CA ASP A 4 -19.03 -7.42 7.09
C ASP A 4 -19.22 -6.25 6.13
N GLY A 5 -18.14 -5.52 5.78
CA GLY A 5 -18.31 -4.46 4.78
C GLY A 5 -17.17 -3.48 4.47
N CYS A 6 -15.91 -3.72 4.82
CA CYS A 6 -14.83 -2.77 4.48
C CYS A 6 -14.21 -3.02 3.07
N GLY A 7 -14.68 -4.03 2.35
CA GLY A 7 -14.22 -4.36 1.00
C GLY A 7 -15.15 -3.83 -0.10
N PRO A 8 -14.66 -3.70 -1.34
CA PRO A 8 -15.51 -3.30 -2.46
C PRO A 8 -16.60 -4.34 -2.74
N ALA A 9 -17.80 -3.89 -3.09
CA ALA A 9 -18.90 -4.75 -3.53
C ALA A 9 -18.56 -5.53 -4.81
N CYS A 10 -17.74 -4.94 -5.68
CA CYS A 10 -17.07 -5.62 -6.79
C CYS A 10 -15.81 -4.84 -7.17
N HIS A 11 -14.79 -5.52 -7.70
CA HIS A 11 -13.56 -4.87 -8.13
C HIS A 11 -12.83 -5.66 -9.23
N THR A 12 -11.85 -5.02 -9.85
CA THR A 12 -10.86 -5.64 -10.73
C THR A 12 -9.48 -5.04 -10.44
N GLU A 13 -8.46 -5.89 -10.44
CA GLU A 13 -7.07 -5.52 -10.17
C GLU A 13 -6.20 -5.91 -11.37
N LYS A 14 -5.30 -5.01 -11.78
CA LYS A 14 -4.37 -5.25 -12.89
C LYS A 14 -3.05 -4.54 -12.65
N ILE A 15 -1.94 -5.21 -12.96
CA ILE A 15 -0.65 -4.54 -13.11
C ILE A 15 -0.60 -3.88 -14.49
N ARG A 16 -0.26 -2.59 -14.54
CA ARG A 16 -0.17 -1.77 -15.75
C ARG A 16 1.19 -1.07 -15.81
N THR A 17 1.66 -0.83 -17.02
CA THR A 17 2.78 0.10 -17.26
C THR A 17 2.23 1.50 -17.49
N ALA A 18 2.74 2.48 -16.74
CA ALA A 18 2.37 3.87 -16.88
C ALA A 18 2.77 4.41 -18.26
N ARG A 19 1.82 5.01 -18.96
CA ARG A 19 2.05 5.69 -20.25
C ARG A 19 2.21 7.21 -20.07
N VAL A 20 1.70 7.72 -18.96
CA VAL A 20 1.77 9.11 -18.51
C VAL A 20 2.02 9.09 -17.00
N PRO A 21 2.49 10.19 -16.39
CA PRO A 21 2.63 10.27 -14.95
C PRO A 21 1.29 10.02 -14.23
N HIS A 22 1.36 9.29 -13.12
CA HIS A 22 0.23 9.04 -12.22
C HIS A 22 0.67 9.25 -10.77
N VAL A 23 -0.22 9.72 -9.90
CA VAL A 23 0.09 9.80 -8.46
C VAL A 23 -0.25 8.47 -7.80
N CYS A 24 0.68 7.92 -7.00
CA CYS A 24 0.43 6.80 -6.12
C CYS A 24 -0.48 7.23 -4.96
N PHE A 25 -1.58 6.53 -4.74
CA PHE A 25 -2.56 6.88 -3.71
C PHE A 25 -2.12 6.55 -2.28
N GLU A 26 -1.03 5.80 -2.11
CA GLU A 26 -0.49 5.47 -0.78
C GLU A 26 0.60 6.46 -0.35
N CYS A 27 1.64 6.63 -1.18
CA CYS A 27 2.82 7.42 -0.82
C CYS A 27 2.89 8.79 -1.50
N LEU A 28 1.86 9.14 -2.30
CA LEU A 28 1.73 10.39 -3.05
C LEU A 28 2.87 10.71 -4.03
N ARG A 29 3.80 9.77 -4.27
CA ARG A 29 4.84 9.91 -5.29
C ARG A 29 4.25 9.84 -6.69
N ASP A 30 4.90 10.50 -7.63
CA ASP A 30 4.64 10.27 -9.05
C ASP A 30 5.21 8.91 -9.49
N ILE A 31 4.37 8.17 -10.21
CA ILE A 31 4.66 6.96 -10.97
C ILE A 31 4.94 7.43 -12.40
N GLN A 32 6.20 7.36 -12.79
CA GLN A 32 6.71 7.85 -14.06
C GLN A 32 6.32 6.95 -15.23
N PRO A 33 6.25 7.49 -16.46
CA PRO A 33 6.07 6.67 -17.66
C PRO A 33 7.12 5.55 -17.74
N GLY A 34 6.67 4.33 -18.04
CA GLY A 34 7.50 3.13 -18.06
C GLY A 34 7.52 2.35 -16.74
N GLU A 35 7.18 2.97 -15.61
CA GLU A 35 7.02 2.24 -14.34
C GLU A 35 5.78 1.36 -14.35
N GLN A 36 5.85 0.23 -13.64
CA GLN A 36 4.69 -0.60 -13.37
C GLN A 36 3.96 -0.13 -12.11
N TYR A 37 2.64 -0.29 -12.11
CA TYR A 37 1.79 0.02 -10.97
C TYR A 37 0.56 -0.89 -10.96
N GLU A 38 -0.03 -1.05 -9.79
CA GLU A 38 -1.31 -1.69 -9.64
C GLU A 38 -2.43 -0.68 -9.88
N TYR A 39 -3.37 -1.06 -10.74
CA TYR A 39 -4.63 -0.37 -10.94
C TYR A 39 -5.75 -1.23 -10.39
N VAL A 40 -6.50 -0.68 -9.44
CA VAL A 40 -7.70 -1.31 -8.88
C VAL A 40 -8.89 -0.40 -9.17
N SER A 41 -10.00 -0.97 -9.65
CA SER A 41 -11.26 -0.25 -9.82
C SER A 41 -12.43 -1.10 -9.39
N GLY A 42 -13.43 -0.49 -8.77
CA GLY A 42 -14.52 -1.21 -8.11
C GLY A 42 -15.56 -0.27 -7.54
N ILE A 43 -16.48 -0.82 -6.75
CA ILE A 43 -17.54 -0.08 -6.06
C ILE A 43 -17.31 -0.20 -4.55
N TRP A 44 -17.05 0.92 -3.87
CA TRP A 44 -16.93 1.03 -2.41
C TRP A 44 -18.09 1.87 -1.90
N ASP A 45 -18.79 1.40 -0.87
CA ASP A 45 -19.91 2.12 -0.27
C ASP A 45 -20.98 2.59 -1.29
N GLY A 46 -21.17 1.80 -2.35
CA GLY A 46 -22.10 2.09 -3.43
C GLY A 46 -21.56 3.02 -4.54
N GLU A 47 -20.37 3.59 -4.37
CA GLU A 47 -19.75 4.53 -5.30
C GLU A 47 -18.57 3.93 -6.07
N PRO A 48 -18.43 4.20 -7.38
CA PRO A 48 -17.29 3.74 -8.15
C PRO A 48 -16.03 4.51 -7.79
N ALA A 49 -14.95 3.80 -7.50
CA ALA A 49 -13.63 4.37 -7.31
C ALA A 49 -12.55 3.62 -8.09
N ALA A 50 -11.39 4.25 -8.23
CA ALA A 50 -10.21 3.61 -8.78
C ALA A 50 -8.94 4.13 -8.12
N TYR A 51 -8.05 3.22 -7.75
CA TYR A 51 -6.80 3.49 -7.04
C TYR A 51 -5.61 3.07 -7.90
N LYS A 52 -4.53 3.85 -7.80
CA LYS A 52 -3.25 3.56 -8.46
C LYS A 52 -2.19 3.46 -7.38
N THR A 53 -1.53 2.31 -7.30
CA THR A 53 -0.55 2.02 -6.25
C THR A 53 0.76 1.60 -6.89
N CYS A 54 1.87 2.27 -6.56
CA CYS A 54 3.18 1.85 -7.05
C CYS A 54 3.53 0.45 -6.52
N LEU A 55 4.41 -0.27 -7.21
CA LEU A 55 4.76 -1.64 -6.79
C LEU A 55 5.43 -1.69 -5.41
N ASP A 56 6.10 -0.63 -4.98
CA ASP A 56 6.67 -0.54 -3.64
C ASP A 56 5.57 -0.57 -2.57
N CYS A 57 4.57 0.31 -2.68
CA CYS A 57 3.45 0.35 -1.73
C CYS A 57 2.56 -0.89 -1.83
N LYS A 58 2.41 -1.47 -3.03
CA LYS A 58 1.74 -2.77 -3.18
C LYS A 58 2.49 -3.86 -2.42
N SER A 59 3.81 -3.92 -2.56
CA SER A 59 4.65 -4.91 -1.89
C SER A 59 4.48 -4.83 -0.37
N ILE A 60 4.49 -3.62 0.19
CA ILE A 60 4.22 -3.41 1.62
C ILE A 60 2.82 -3.93 1.98
N ARG A 61 1.82 -3.55 1.18
CA ARG A 61 0.43 -3.95 1.46
C ARG A 61 0.28 -5.47 1.47
N ASP A 62 0.75 -6.15 0.43
CA ASP A 62 0.61 -7.59 0.28
C ASP A 62 1.42 -8.38 1.34
N THR A 63 2.52 -7.80 1.85
CA THR A 63 3.37 -8.44 2.86
C THR A 63 2.83 -8.26 4.28
N PHE A 64 2.27 -7.09 4.61
CA PHE A 64 1.87 -6.75 5.99
C PHE A 64 0.36 -6.82 6.25
N PHE A 65 -0.48 -6.74 5.21
CA PHE A 65 -1.93 -6.67 5.36
C PHE A 65 -2.65 -7.69 4.48
N ILE A 66 -3.64 -8.36 5.07
CA ILE A 66 -4.48 -9.34 4.35
C ILE A 66 -5.79 -8.70 3.86
N SER A 67 -6.07 -7.43 4.22
CA SER A 67 -7.32 -6.72 3.92
C SER A 67 -7.18 -5.65 2.83
N TRP A 68 -8.32 -5.13 2.36
CA TRP A 68 -8.44 -4.06 1.35
C TRP A 68 -8.00 -2.69 1.88
N VAL A 69 -6.72 -2.54 2.21
CA VAL A 69 -6.14 -1.27 2.66
C VAL A 69 -5.72 -0.45 1.44
N TYR A 70 -6.60 0.44 0.98
CA TYR A 70 -6.24 1.47 0.01
C TYR A 70 -6.24 2.84 0.70
N THR A 71 -5.37 3.73 0.22
CA THR A 71 -5.14 5.10 0.71
C THR A 71 -4.71 5.20 2.17
N GLN A 72 -4.39 4.07 2.81
CA GLN A 72 -4.19 3.96 4.25
C GLN A 72 -3.05 3.00 4.60
N VAL A 73 -2.27 2.51 3.63
CA VAL A 73 -1.23 1.50 3.88
C VAL A 73 -0.24 2.02 4.93
N TRP A 74 0.18 3.28 4.81
CA TRP A 74 1.13 3.87 5.75
C TRP A 74 0.51 4.21 7.10
N ALA A 75 -0.75 4.63 7.13
CA ALA A 75 -1.47 4.88 8.39
C ALA A 75 -1.66 3.56 9.17
N ALA A 76 -2.11 2.50 8.49
CA ALA A 76 -2.24 1.17 9.09
C ALA A 76 -0.88 0.60 9.53
N PHE A 77 0.17 0.84 8.74
CA PHE A 77 1.52 0.42 9.10
C PHE A 77 2.03 1.16 10.35
N GLN A 78 1.77 2.46 10.44
CA GLN A 78 2.13 3.26 11.61
C GLN A 78 1.33 2.86 12.85
N ASP A 79 0.04 2.59 12.72
CA ASP A 79 -0.80 2.18 13.86
C ASP A 79 -0.36 0.82 14.43
N GLU A 80 0.05 -0.11 13.57
CA GLU A 80 0.52 -1.44 13.98
C GLU A 80 1.97 -1.42 14.50
N PHE A 81 2.87 -0.73 13.80
CA PHE A 81 4.32 -0.83 14.00
C PHE A 81 4.98 0.45 14.55
N GLY A 82 4.25 1.53 14.78
CA GLY A 82 4.79 2.81 15.21
C GLY A 82 5.06 2.96 16.71
N TYR A 83 4.76 1.94 17.52
CA TYR A 83 5.06 1.94 18.95
C TYR A 83 6.46 1.36 19.23
N HIS A 84 7.14 1.87 20.27
CA HIS A 84 8.55 1.56 20.54
C HIS A 84 8.86 0.07 20.77
N ASP A 85 7.87 -0.72 21.17
CA ASP A 85 8.01 -2.17 21.41
C ASP A 85 7.53 -3.02 20.23
N SER A 86 6.95 -2.40 19.20
CA SER A 86 6.52 -3.12 17.99
C SER A 86 7.74 -3.45 17.13
N VAL A 87 7.89 -4.74 16.79
CA VAL A 87 8.96 -5.23 15.94
C VAL A 87 8.40 -5.57 14.56
N VAL A 88 8.86 -4.87 13.53
CA VAL A 88 8.61 -5.26 12.13
C VAL A 88 9.40 -6.54 11.85
N PRO A 89 8.76 -7.68 11.53
CA PRO A 89 9.49 -8.94 11.34
C PRO A 89 10.50 -8.86 10.20
N GLU A 90 11.75 -9.25 10.45
CA GLU A 90 12.82 -9.23 9.44
C GLU A 90 12.46 -10.03 8.18
N ALA A 91 11.78 -11.16 8.36
CA ALA A 91 11.30 -11.99 7.26
C ALA A 91 10.34 -11.22 6.33
N CYS A 92 9.48 -10.36 6.87
CA CYS A 92 8.60 -9.51 6.06
C CYS A 92 9.41 -8.46 5.28
N ILE A 93 10.42 -7.84 5.89
CA ILE A 93 11.30 -6.86 5.24
C ILE A 93 12.09 -7.51 4.09
N ALA A 94 12.48 -8.78 4.24
CA ALA A 94 13.21 -9.54 3.23
C ALA A 94 12.40 -9.79 1.93
N GLU A 95 11.08 -9.90 2.03
CA GLU A 95 10.18 -10.13 0.88
C GLU A 95 9.83 -8.84 0.13
N LEU A 96 10.16 -7.67 0.68
CA LEU A 96 9.85 -6.39 0.06
C LEU A 96 10.69 -6.12 -1.19
N THR A 97 10.11 -5.42 -2.15
CA THR A 97 10.87 -4.77 -3.22
C THR A 97 11.96 -3.84 -2.66
N PRO A 98 13.06 -3.58 -3.40
CA PRO A 98 14.13 -2.71 -2.89
C PRO A 98 13.64 -1.31 -2.45
N GLY A 99 12.71 -0.71 -3.21
CA GLY A 99 12.13 0.59 -2.86
C GLY A 99 11.22 0.54 -1.63
N ALA A 100 10.41 -0.51 -1.50
CA ALA A 100 9.61 -0.75 -0.31
C ALA A 100 10.46 -0.96 0.94
N ARG A 101 11.53 -1.76 0.82
CA ARG A 101 12.46 -2.01 1.92
C ARG A 101 13.11 -0.72 2.41
N ALA A 102 13.63 0.10 1.50
CA ALA A 102 14.25 1.38 1.86
C ALA A 102 13.27 2.28 2.62
N ARG A 103 12.04 2.41 2.14
CA ARG A 103 10.97 3.18 2.80
C ARG A 103 10.61 2.66 4.19
N VAL A 104 10.51 1.34 4.36
CA VAL A 104 10.23 0.74 5.67
C VAL A 104 11.40 0.95 6.64
N CYS A 105 12.65 0.84 6.16
CA CYS A 105 13.83 1.15 6.98
C CYS A 105 13.86 2.61 7.41
N GLU A 106 13.60 3.56 6.50
CA GLU A 106 13.48 4.99 6.82
C GLU A 106 12.40 5.25 7.88
N PHE A 107 11.23 4.59 7.75
CA PHE A 107 10.16 4.69 8.75
C PHE A 107 10.60 4.17 10.13
N ILE A 108 11.24 2.99 10.16
CA ILE A 108 11.73 2.41 11.40
C ILE A 108 12.73 3.37 12.05
N GLU A 109 13.72 3.86 11.30
CA GLU A 109 14.77 4.77 11.79
C GLU A 109 14.20 6.07 12.37
N ALA A 110 13.21 6.68 11.72
CA ALA A 110 12.54 7.90 12.19
C ALA A 110 11.76 7.71 13.50
N GLY A 111 11.37 6.48 13.85
CA GLY A 111 10.69 6.17 15.12
C GLY A 111 11.59 6.15 16.35
N TRP A 112 12.92 6.24 16.18
CA TRP A 112 13.90 6.21 17.28
C TRP A 112 14.44 7.61 17.66
N GLU A 113 13.90 8.70 17.09
CA GLU A 113 14.27 10.09 17.42
C GLU A 113 13.42 10.72 18.55
#